data_AF-A0A7C1SA45-F1
#
_entry.id   AF-A0A7C1SA45-F1
#
_cell.length_a   1.000
_cell.length_b   1.000
_cell.length_c   1.000
_cell.angle_alpha   90.00
_cell.angle_beta   90.00
_cell.angle_gamma   90.00
#
_symmetry.space_group_name_H-M   'P 1'
#
loop_
_entity.id
_entity.type
_entity.pdbx_description
1 polymer ?
#
loop_
_entity_poly.entity_id
_entity_poly.type
_entity_poly.pdbx_seq_one_letter_code
_entity_poly.pdbx_strand_id
1 'polypeptide(L)'
;MKLIQIFLILFMSKSGFGQDKYVGIYKDRFSESIELKIDSTFLHKTRFDLSSSWTMGKWKVKNDTIFLKTQLVMDTLVLGKSGPKQLKDSLVLSPDKFANRIEFSDYAISTISSGGQNRTKPPLKLYWKKNKLYRINRNGTLDLRKVKAIRNDKKYRTYFLKEIE
;
A
#
# COMPACT_ATOMS: atom_id res chain seq x y z
N MET A 1 -4.38 20.03 41.03
CA MET A 1 -3.46 19.67 39.91
C MET A 1 -3.39 18.17 39.61
N LYS A 2 -3.27 17.28 40.62
CA LYS A 2 -3.16 15.81 40.39
C LYS A 2 -4.37 15.18 39.68
N LEU A 3 -5.60 15.64 39.95
CA LEU A 3 -6.83 15.12 39.31
C LEU A 3 -6.95 15.45 37.81
N ILE A 4 -6.49 16.63 37.39
CA ILE A 4 -6.51 17.05 35.97
C ILE A 4 -5.50 16.23 35.15
N GLN A 5 -4.33 15.94 35.72
CA GLN A 5 -3.33 15.07 35.07
C GLN A 5 -3.86 13.65 34.86
N ILE A 6 -4.60 13.09 35.84
CA ILE A 6 -5.22 11.75 35.70
C ILE A 6 -6.27 11.75 34.59
N PHE A 7 -7.10 12.81 34.50
CA PHE A 7 -8.08 12.96 33.41
C PHE A 7 -7.42 13.06 32.03
N LEU A 8 -6.30 13.79 31.92
CA LEU A 8 -5.53 13.90 30.67
C LEU A 8 -4.94 12.55 30.23
N ILE A 9 -4.40 11.76 31.17
CA ILE A 9 -3.85 10.43 30.89
C ILE A 9 -4.96 9.46 30.43
N LEU A 10 -6.14 9.51 31.05
CA LEU A 10 -7.30 8.69 30.67
C LEU A 10 -7.93 9.09 29.33
N PHE A 11 -7.83 10.37 28.94
CA PHE A 11 -8.34 10.82 27.63
C PHE A 11 -7.43 10.40 26.47
N MET A 12 -6.10 10.42 26.69
CA MET A 12 -5.12 10.00 25.69
C MET A 12 -5.19 8.49 25.38
N SER A 13 -5.57 7.66 26.34
CA SER A 13 -5.64 6.20 26.14
C SER A 13 -6.78 5.77 25.20
N LYS A 14 -7.89 6.52 25.14
CA LYS A 14 -9.04 6.16 24.26
C LYS A 14 -8.76 6.36 22.77
N SER A 15 -7.74 7.14 22.40
CA SER A 15 -7.42 7.42 21.00
C SER A 15 -6.71 6.24 20.30
N GLY A 16 -6.07 5.34 21.06
CA GLY A 16 -5.27 4.24 20.51
C GLY A 16 -6.06 2.96 20.19
N PHE A 17 -7.11 2.65 20.94
CA PHE A 17 -7.81 1.35 20.85
C PHE A 17 -8.63 1.16 19.57
N GLY A 18 -8.98 2.23 18.85
CA GLY A 18 -9.79 2.15 17.63
C GLY A 18 -9.02 1.65 16.40
N GLN A 19 -7.70 1.84 16.35
CA GLN A 19 -6.88 1.43 15.20
C GLN A 19 -6.47 -0.04 15.25
N ASP A 20 -6.27 -0.57 16.45
CA ASP A 20 -5.74 -1.91 16.69
C ASP A 20 -6.55 -3.02 15.98
N LYS A 21 -7.88 -2.88 15.94
CA LYS A 21 -8.74 -3.85 15.24
C LYS A 21 -8.44 -3.96 13.73
N TYR A 22 -8.01 -2.87 13.10
CA TYR A 22 -7.69 -2.82 11.67
C TYR A 22 -6.23 -3.20 11.38
N VAL A 23 -5.31 -2.92 12.30
CA VAL A 23 -3.87 -3.21 12.14
C VAL A 23 -3.64 -4.70 11.89
N GLY A 24 -2.72 -5.01 10.99
CA GLY A 24 -2.32 -6.38 10.65
C GLY A 24 -2.09 -6.61 9.17
N ILE A 25 -1.70 -7.84 8.83
CA ILE A 25 -1.46 -8.27 7.46
C ILE A 25 -2.73 -8.93 6.92
N TYR A 26 -3.17 -8.52 5.74
CA TYR A 26 -4.31 -9.09 5.05
C TYR A 26 -3.86 -9.65 3.71
N LYS A 27 -4.21 -10.90 3.42
CA LYS A 27 -3.84 -11.59 2.18
C LYS A 27 -5.09 -12.00 1.42
N ASP A 28 -5.07 -11.85 0.10
CA ASP A 28 -6.07 -12.48 -0.76
C ASP A 28 -5.54 -13.80 -1.33
N ARG A 29 -6.36 -14.48 -2.15
CA ARG A 29 -5.97 -15.74 -2.79
C ARG A 29 -5.21 -15.56 -4.11
N PHE A 30 -4.99 -14.33 -4.54
CA PHE A 30 -4.41 -13.97 -5.82
C PHE A 30 -3.03 -13.30 -5.65
N SER A 31 -2.36 -13.60 -4.54
CA SER A 31 -1.00 -13.13 -4.21
C SER A 31 -0.91 -11.61 -4.06
N GLU A 32 -2.00 -10.99 -3.64
CA GLU A 32 -2.05 -9.60 -3.20
C GLU A 32 -2.13 -9.56 -1.67
N SER A 33 -1.43 -8.59 -1.07
CA SER A 33 -1.47 -8.36 0.37
C SER A 33 -1.49 -6.88 0.71
N ILE A 34 -2.12 -6.56 1.84
CA ILE A 34 -2.19 -5.23 2.42
C ILE A 34 -1.83 -5.37 3.90
N GLU A 35 -0.73 -4.74 4.28
CA GLU A 35 -0.33 -4.57 5.67
C GLU A 35 -0.77 -3.17 6.12
N LEU A 36 -1.57 -3.12 7.18
CA LEU A 36 -1.96 -1.87 7.85
C LEU A 36 -1.16 -1.78 9.15
N LYS A 37 -0.27 -0.79 9.23
CA LYS A 37 0.63 -0.59 10.38
C LYS A 37 0.03 0.38 11.39
N ILE A 38 0.47 0.24 12.64
CA ILE A 38 0.02 1.06 13.79
C ILE A 38 0.32 2.56 13.62
N ASP A 39 1.35 2.92 12.86
CA ASP A 39 1.75 4.31 12.58
C ASP A 39 0.91 4.98 11.45
N SER A 40 -0.25 4.40 11.15
CA SER A 40 -1.14 4.81 10.05
C SER A 40 -0.48 4.76 8.67
N THR A 41 0.60 3.98 8.48
CA THR A 41 1.13 3.64 7.15
C THR A 41 0.60 2.30 6.67
N PHE A 42 0.56 2.11 5.35
CA PHE A 42 0.23 0.82 4.75
C PHE A 42 1.31 0.39 3.78
N LEU A 43 1.39 -0.93 3.57
CA LEU A 43 2.19 -1.54 2.52
C LEU A 43 1.31 -2.52 1.74
N HIS A 44 1.10 -2.21 0.47
CA HIS A 44 0.44 -3.08 -0.49
C HIS A 44 1.50 -3.79 -1.32
N LYS A 45 1.32 -5.09 -1.54
CA LYS A 45 2.20 -5.90 -2.40
C LYS A 45 1.37 -6.78 -3.31
N THR A 46 1.78 -6.89 -4.56
CA THR A 46 1.37 -7.95 -5.48
C THR A 46 2.59 -8.72 -5.91
N ARG A 47 2.45 -10.04 -6.05
CA ARG A 47 3.49 -10.88 -6.63
C ARG A 47 2.84 -12.00 -7.41
N PHE A 48 3.07 -12.07 -8.70
CA PHE A 48 2.60 -13.18 -9.51
C PHE A 48 3.69 -13.57 -10.51
N ASP A 49 4.12 -14.82 -10.42
CA ASP A 49 5.24 -15.35 -11.20
C ASP A 49 6.51 -14.48 -11.02
N LEU A 50 7.12 -14.00 -12.11
CA LEU A 50 8.27 -13.10 -12.10
C LEU A 50 7.88 -11.61 -11.91
N SER A 51 6.58 -11.28 -11.88
CA SER A 51 6.11 -9.90 -11.74
C SER A 51 5.81 -9.54 -10.29
N SER A 52 6.20 -8.34 -9.87
CA SER A 52 5.90 -7.84 -8.53
C SER A 52 5.63 -6.34 -8.52
N SER A 53 4.79 -5.92 -7.58
CA SER A 53 4.59 -4.51 -7.28
C SER A 53 4.55 -4.32 -5.77
N TRP A 54 5.05 -3.18 -5.32
CA TRP A 54 4.78 -2.70 -3.97
C TRP A 54 4.29 -1.25 -4.01
N THR A 55 3.45 -0.87 -3.07
CA THR A 55 2.97 0.51 -2.93
C THR A 55 2.84 0.83 -1.44
N MET A 56 3.33 1.99 -1.02
CA MET A 56 3.15 2.45 0.36
C MET A 56 2.38 3.76 0.43
N GLY A 57 1.97 4.13 1.63
CA GLY A 57 1.34 5.41 1.89
C GLY A 57 0.71 5.46 3.26
N LYS A 58 -0.28 6.35 3.42
CA LYS A 58 -1.04 6.51 4.66
C LYS A 58 -2.43 5.91 4.53
N TRP A 59 -2.97 5.45 5.65
CA TRP A 59 -4.37 5.04 5.75
C TRP A 59 -5.10 5.79 6.86
N LYS A 60 -6.42 5.85 6.74
CA LYS A 60 -7.33 6.38 7.77
C LYS A 60 -8.65 5.65 7.72
N VAL A 61 -9.45 5.77 8.78
CA VAL A 61 -10.74 5.10 8.88
C VAL A 61 -11.88 6.10 9.07
N LYS A 62 -13.00 5.83 8.42
CA LYS A 62 -14.30 6.45 8.70
C LYS A 62 -15.40 5.39 8.54
N ASN A 63 -16.20 5.15 9.58
CA ASN A 63 -17.32 4.20 9.57
C ASN A 63 -16.93 2.81 9.01
N ASP A 64 -15.89 2.19 9.57
CA ASP A 64 -15.32 0.90 9.13
C ASP A 64 -14.82 0.86 7.67
N THR A 65 -14.80 2.00 6.98
CA THR A 65 -14.16 2.17 5.68
C THR A 65 -12.76 2.71 5.87
N ILE A 66 -11.80 1.94 5.39
CA ILE A 66 -10.38 2.27 5.35
C ILE A 66 -10.09 2.97 4.03
N PHE A 67 -9.47 4.15 4.09
CA PHE A 67 -9.08 4.95 2.93
C PHE A 67 -7.57 4.87 2.79
N LEU A 68 -7.08 4.44 1.64
CA LEU A 68 -5.66 4.36 1.33
C LEU A 68 -5.25 5.57 0.48
N LYS A 69 -4.20 6.26 0.90
CA LYS A 69 -3.57 7.35 0.15
C LYS A 69 -2.13 6.97 -0.16
N THR A 70 -1.86 6.58 -1.40
CA THR A 70 -0.51 6.28 -1.89
C THR A 70 0.42 7.48 -1.72
N GLN A 71 1.65 7.21 -1.28
CA GLN A 71 2.75 8.16 -1.28
C GLN A 71 3.87 7.56 -2.12
N LEU A 72 4.22 8.26 -3.20
CA LEU A 72 5.25 7.82 -4.12
C LEU A 72 6.64 8.16 -3.59
N VAL A 73 7.55 7.20 -3.67
CA VAL A 73 8.99 7.38 -3.47
C VAL A 73 9.61 7.74 -4.80
N MET A 74 10.34 8.85 -4.86
CA MET A 74 10.94 9.36 -6.09
C MET A 74 12.47 9.34 -5.95
N ASP A 75 13.16 8.90 -7.00
CA ASP A 75 14.60 9.01 -7.13
C ASP A 75 14.97 10.24 -7.96
N THR A 76 16.17 10.77 -7.70
CA THR A 76 16.77 11.80 -8.55
C THR A 76 17.62 11.12 -9.62
N LEU A 77 17.17 11.21 -10.87
CA LEU A 77 17.90 10.74 -12.04
C LEU A 77 18.90 11.81 -12.50
N VAL A 78 20.18 11.44 -12.47
CA VAL A 78 21.28 12.27 -12.96
C VAL A 78 21.37 12.12 -14.47
N LEU A 79 21.22 13.24 -15.21
CA LEU A 79 21.29 13.24 -16.67
C LEU A 79 22.63 13.74 -17.21
N GLY A 80 23.50 14.27 -16.34
CA GLY A 80 24.84 14.70 -16.71
C GLY A 80 24.85 15.83 -17.74
N LYS A 81 25.66 15.67 -18.81
CA LYS A 81 25.83 16.65 -19.89
C LYS A 81 25.52 16.01 -21.24
N SER A 82 24.90 16.78 -22.13
CA SER A 82 24.76 16.44 -23.54
C SER A 82 25.49 17.50 -24.37
N GLY A 83 26.68 17.14 -24.85
CA GLY A 83 27.62 18.09 -25.46
C GLY A 83 27.98 19.24 -24.48
N PRO A 84 27.89 20.52 -24.89
CA PRO A 84 28.21 21.65 -24.02
C PRO A 84 27.11 21.96 -22.98
N LYS A 85 25.92 21.35 -23.09
CA LYS A 85 24.76 21.68 -22.24
C LYS A 85 24.68 20.73 -21.05
N GLN A 86 24.60 21.30 -19.85
CA GLN A 86 24.25 20.54 -18.65
C GLN A 86 22.75 20.23 -18.67
N LEU A 87 22.41 18.95 -18.58
CA LEU A 87 21.04 18.50 -18.46
C LEU A 87 20.59 18.66 -17.01
N LYS A 88 19.32 19.00 -16.81
CA LYS A 88 18.73 19.12 -15.48
C LYS A 88 18.36 17.72 -14.99
N ASP A 89 18.75 17.40 -13.76
CA ASP A 89 18.31 16.17 -13.09
C ASP A 89 16.77 16.08 -13.09
N SER A 90 16.26 14.85 -13.12
CA SER A 90 14.83 14.57 -13.21
C SER A 90 14.36 13.73 -12.03
N LEU A 91 13.07 13.78 -11.71
CA LEU A 91 12.46 12.88 -10.72
C LEU A 91 11.80 11.70 -11.43
N VAL A 92 12.15 10.49 -11.00
CA VAL A 92 11.58 9.25 -11.52
C VAL A 92 11.07 8.39 -10.36
N LEU A 93 10.16 7.45 -10.65
CA LEU A 93 9.67 6.53 -9.61
C LEU A 93 10.81 5.64 -9.12
N SER A 94 11.00 5.60 -7.81
CA SER A 94 11.98 4.70 -7.22
C SER A 94 11.51 3.24 -7.32
N PRO A 95 12.36 2.29 -7.74
CA PRO A 95 12.08 0.87 -7.61
C PRO A 95 12.16 0.41 -6.14
N ASP A 96 12.80 1.19 -5.27
CA ASP A 96 13.06 0.91 -3.87
C ASP A 96 12.18 1.74 -2.93
N LYS A 97 12.14 1.33 -1.65
CA LYS A 97 11.33 1.99 -0.61
C LYS A 97 11.92 3.30 -0.10
N PHE A 98 13.12 3.66 -0.56
CA PHE A 98 13.86 4.84 -0.12
C PHE A 98 14.32 5.62 -1.34
N ALA A 99 14.32 6.94 -1.23
CA ALA A 99 14.77 7.81 -2.32
C ALA A 99 16.29 7.74 -2.47
N ASN A 100 16.74 7.59 -3.70
CA ASN A 100 18.13 7.52 -4.09
C ASN A 100 18.46 8.55 -5.17
N ARG A 101 19.75 8.77 -5.39
CA ARG A 101 20.26 9.42 -6.60
C ARG A 101 20.80 8.34 -7.51
N ILE A 102 20.32 8.27 -8.74
CA ILE A 102 20.58 7.17 -9.67
C ILE A 102 21.07 7.67 -11.01
N GLU A 103 21.84 6.84 -11.71
CA GLU A 103 22.28 7.10 -13.07
C GLU A 103 21.28 6.55 -14.10
N PHE A 104 21.44 6.94 -15.36
CA PHE A 104 20.54 6.49 -16.43
C PHE A 104 20.52 4.96 -16.62
N SER A 105 21.64 4.28 -16.40
CA SER A 105 21.72 2.81 -16.47
C SER A 105 20.81 2.13 -15.45
N ASP A 106 20.81 2.63 -14.20
CA ASP A 106 19.97 2.08 -13.13
C ASP A 106 18.49 2.32 -13.43
N TYR A 107 18.16 3.51 -13.92
CA TYR A 107 16.81 3.84 -14.37
C TYR A 107 16.36 2.93 -15.53
N ALA A 108 17.21 2.70 -16.53
CA ALA A 108 16.90 1.81 -17.65
C ALA A 108 16.63 0.37 -17.17
N ILE A 109 17.48 -0.17 -16.28
CA ILE A 109 17.29 -1.49 -15.66
C ILE A 109 15.97 -1.55 -14.88
N SER A 110 15.67 -0.52 -14.07
CA SER A 110 14.44 -0.46 -13.28
C SER A 110 13.18 -0.44 -14.14
N THR A 111 13.25 0.17 -15.33
CA THR A 111 12.14 0.28 -16.27
C THR A 111 11.81 -1.07 -16.88
N ILE A 112 12.83 -1.83 -17.31
CA ILE A 112 12.66 -3.16 -17.92
C ILE A 112 12.43 -4.28 -16.90
N SER A 113 12.73 -4.04 -15.62
CA SER A 113 12.43 -4.98 -14.55
C SER A 113 10.93 -5.30 -14.48
N SER A 114 10.58 -6.52 -14.10
CA SER A 114 9.20 -6.94 -13.84
C SER A 114 8.71 -6.55 -12.44
N GLY A 115 9.60 -5.97 -11.62
CA GLY A 115 9.33 -5.49 -10.27
C GLY A 115 9.30 -3.96 -10.16
N GLY A 116 8.67 -3.44 -9.11
CA GLY A 116 8.87 -2.06 -8.71
C GLY A 116 7.70 -1.44 -7.96
N GLN A 117 7.74 -0.11 -7.85
CA GLN A 117 6.74 0.65 -7.14
C GLN A 117 5.48 0.89 -7.99
N ASN A 118 4.30 0.71 -7.40
CA ASN A 118 3.00 1.13 -7.94
C ASN A 118 2.69 0.65 -9.38
N ARG A 119 3.30 -0.47 -9.80
CA ARG A 119 2.96 -1.17 -11.07
C ARG A 119 1.56 -1.79 -11.00
N THR A 120 1.13 -2.21 -9.82
CA THR A 120 -0.27 -2.52 -9.51
C THR A 120 -0.78 -1.55 -8.44
N LYS A 121 -1.80 -0.76 -8.79
CA LYS A 121 -2.36 0.25 -7.88
C LYS A 121 -3.14 -0.42 -6.74
N PRO A 122 -2.95 0.02 -5.49
CA PRO A 122 -3.76 -0.45 -4.37
C PRO A 122 -5.22 0.00 -4.52
N PRO A 123 -6.18 -0.69 -3.90
CA PRO A 123 -7.55 -0.20 -3.79
C PRO A 123 -7.60 1.11 -2.99
N LEU A 124 -8.37 2.10 -3.47
CA LEU A 124 -8.48 3.40 -2.78
C LEU A 124 -9.24 3.31 -1.46
N LYS A 125 -10.21 2.39 -1.39
CA LYS A 125 -11.09 2.21 -0.23
C LYS A 125 -11.35 0.74 0.01
N LEU A 126 -11.36 0.35 1.27
CA LEU A 126 -11.64 -0.99 1.74
C LEU A 126 -12.68 -0.92 2.86
N TYR A 127 -13.66 -1.82 2.83
CA TYR A 127 -14.60 -1.98 3.92
C TYR A 127 -14.16 -3.13 4.81
N TRP A 128 -14.00 -2.85 6.11
CA TRP A 128 -13.63 -3.87 7.09
C TRP A 128 -14.88 -4.53 7.69
N LYS A 129 -14.90 -5.86 7.71
CA LYS A 129 -15.96 -6.63 8.39
C LYS A 129 -15.43 -8.00 8.81
N LYS A 130 -15.46 -8.30 10.11
CA LYS A 130 -15.08 -9.61 10.67
C LYS A 130 -13.73 -10.11 10.14
N ASN A 131 -12.66 -9.33 10.33
CA ASN A 131 -11.30 -9.66 9.89
C ASN A 131 -11.14 -9.84 8.37
N LYS A 132 -12.02 -9.23 7.58
CA LYS A 132 -11.93 -9.20 6.12
C LYS A 132 -11.93 -7.77 5.61
N LEU A 133 -11.17 -7.53 4.55
CA LEU A 133 -11.20 -6.29 3.79
C LEU A 133 -11.84 -6.53 2.43
N TYR A 134 -12.95 -5.86 2.19
CA TYR A 134 -13.67 -5.88 0.92
C TYR A 134 -13.29 -4.65 0.11
N ARG A 135 -12.94 -4.83 -1.17
CA ARG A 135 -12.69 -3.70 -2.07
C ARG A 135 -14.00 -2.92 -2.26
N ILE A 136 -13.91 -1.59 -2.29
CA ILE A 136 -15.01 -0.74 -2.71
C ILE A 136 -14.76 -0.31 -4.15
N ASN A 137 -15.72 -0.58 -5.02
CA ASN A 137 -15.70 -0.21 -6.43
C ASN A 137 -15.78 1.31 -6.62
N ARG A 138 -15.49 1.79 -7.84
CA ARG A 138 -15.56 3.23 -8.17
C ARG A 138 -16.95 3.83 -7.96
N ASN A 139 -18.01 3.03 -8.15
CA ASN A 139 -19.40 3.42 -7.90
C ASN A 139 -19.81 3.36 -6.42
N GLY A 140 -18.88 3.04 -5.50
CA GLY A 140 -19.13 2.99 -4.07
C GLY A 140 -19.69 1.67 -3.54
N THR A 141 -19.97 0.67 -4.39
CA THR A 141 -20.46 -0.64 -3.94
C THR A 141 -19.32 -1.57 -3.51
N LEU A 142 -19.63 -2.57 -2.67
CA LEU A 142 -18.66 -3.60 -2.31
C LEU A 142 -18.39 -4.57 -3.48
N ASP A 143 -17.12 -4.89 -3.72
CA ASP A 143 -16.74 -5.98 -4.62
C ASP A 143 -16.95 -7.31 -3.91
N LEU A 144 -18.04 -7.99 -4.27
CA LEU A 144 -18.41 -9.32 -3.76
C LEU A 144 -18.19 -10.43 -4.80
N ARG A 145 -17.51 -10.11 -5.91
CA ARG A 145 -17.32 -11.05 -7.01
C ARG A 145 -16.53 -12.27 -6.58
N LYS A 146 -16.71 -13.35 -7.33
CA LYS A 146 -15.85 -14.53 -7.27
C LYS A 146 -15.08 -14.66 -8.58
N VAL A 147 -13.76 -14.77 -8.50
CA VAL A 147 -12.88 -14.90 -9.67
C VAL A 147 -12.38 -16.34 -9.76
N LYS A 148 -12.32 -16.86 -10.98
CA LYS A 148 -11.83 -18.20 -11.29
C LYS A 148 -10.32 -18.26 -11.02
N ALA A 149 -9.84 -19.33 -10.39
CA ALA A 149 -8.40 -19.52 -10.24
C ALA A 149 -7.74 -19.87 -11.59
N ILE A 150 -6.44 -19.62 -11.70
CA ILE A 150 -5.69 -19.85 -12.95
C ILE A 150 -5.57 -21.35 -13.26
N ARG A 151 -5.40 -22.19 -12.23
CA ARG A 151 -5.13 -23.63 -12.41
C ARG A 151 -6.39 -24.51 -12.42
N ASN A 152 -7.55 -24.02 -12.00
CA ASN A 152 -8.76 -24.84 -11.91
C ASN A 152 -10.04 -24.02 -12.08
N ASP A 153 -11.18 -24.69 -12.25
CA ASP A 153 -12.47 -24.04 -12.41
C ASP A 153 -13.09 -23.49 -11.11
N LYS A 154 -12.37 -23.58 -9.98
CA LYS A 154 -12.88 -23.10 -8.70
C LYS A 154 -12.89 -21.57 -8.67
N LYS A 155 -13.96 -21.02 -8.12
CA LYS A 155 -14.17 -19.57 -7.97
C LYS A 155 -13.96 -19.15 -6.52
N TYR A 156 -13.14 -18.13 -6.31
CA TYR A 156 -12.78 -17.61 -4.99
C TYR A 156 -13.22 -16.15 -4.83
N ARG A 157 -13.62 -15.76 -3.61
CA ARG A 157 -13.93 -14.35 -3.31
C ARG A 157 -12.66 -13.50 -3.35
N THR A 158 -12.80 -12.23 -3.71
CA THR A 158 -11.71 -11.25 -3.89
C THR A 158 -11.39 -10.42 -2.65
N TYR A 159 -11.99 -10.75 -1.49
CA TYR A 159 -11.67 -10.06 -0.23
C TYR A 159 -10.31 -10.50 0.30
N PHE A 160 -9.67 -9.62 1.08
CA PHE A 160 -8.48 -9.97 1.85
C PHE A 160 -8.90 -10.52 3.21
N LEU A 161 -8.24 -11.59 3.67
CA LEU A 161 -8.43 -12.16 4.99
C LEU A 161 -7.27 -11.71 5.89
N LYS A 162 -7.56 -11.26 7.11
CA LYS A 162 -6.54 -10.98 8.12
C LYS A 162 -5.78 -12.27 8.45
N GLU A 163 -4.47 -12.22 8.37
CA GLU A 163 -3.60 -13.29 8.86
C GLU A 163 -3.74 -13.37 10.38
N ILE A 164 -3.94 -14.58 10.89
CA ILE A 164 -4.00 -14.85 12.33
C ILE A 164 -2.60 -15.36 12.66
N GLU A 165 -1.87 -14.62 13.49
CA GLU A 165 -0.66 -15.12 14.15
C GLU A 165 -1.04 -16.10 15.28
#